data_AF-A0A519GNI0-F1
#
_entry.id   AF-A0A519GNI0-F1
#
_cell.length_a   1.000
_cell.length_b   1.000
_cell.length_c   1.000
_cell.angle_alpha   90.00
_cell.angle_beta   90.00
_cell.angle_gamma   90.00
#
_symmetry.space_group_name_H-M   'P 1'
#
loop_
_entity.id
_entity.type
_entity.pdbx_description
1 polymer ?
#
loop_
_entity_poly.entity_id
_entity_poly.type
_entity_poly.pdbx_seq_one_letter_code
_entity_poly.pdbx_strand_id
1 'polypeptide(L)'
;AGLVMSVALLLQFIVSGTEWVEEHLRIYPRRWIAIGLLLALATGGGAVVLGYPFLTTHTAHLHLPVLGEVHVPSALFFDMGVFALVLGATMLILTALAHQSVRSHRWADEQAEREAEKRAAAGEAA
;
A
#
# COMPACT_ATOMS: atom_id res chain seq x y z
N ALA A 1 8.12 9.68 -6.68
CA ALA A 1 7.17 10.14 -5.64
C ALA A 1 6.56 8.99 -4.85
N GLY A 2 5.82 8.05 -5.47
CA GLY A 2 5.11 6.97 -4.76
C GLY A 2 6.01 6.08 -3.89
N LEU A 3 7.17 5.66 -4.40
CA LEU A 3 8.12 4.83 -3.62
C LEU A 3 8.71 5.59 -2.42
N VAL A 4 9.05 6.87 -2.58
CA VAL A 4 9.60 7.68 -1.48
C VAL A 4 8.59 7.81 -0.35
N MET A 5 7.32 8.08 -0.68
CA MET A 5 6.25 8.11 0.30
C MET A 5 5.98 6.72 0.91
N SER A 6 6.09 5.66 0.12
CA SER A 6 5.96 4.28 0.61
C SER A 6 7.05 3.94 1.63
N VAL A 7 8.29 4.39 1.40
CA VAL A 7 9.39 4.25 2.36
C VAL A 7 9.12 5.06 3.63
N ALA A 8 8.61 6.29 3.51
CA ALA A 8 8.23 7.10 4.67
C ALA A 8 7.14 6.41 5.51
N LEU A 9 6.11 5.85 4.88
CA LEU A 9 5.08 5.06 5.55
C LEU A 9 5.62 3.79 6.18
N LEU A 10 6.56 3.11 5.53
CA LEU A 10 7.23 1.93 6.07
C LEU A 10 8.03 2.27 7.33
N LEU A 11 8.77 3.40 7.33
CA LEU A 11 9.48 3.86 8.51
C LEU A 11 8.50 4.22 9.64
N GLN A 12 7.40 4.92 9.32
CA GLN A 12 6.35 5.23 10.28
C GLN A 12 5.75 3.95 10.89
N PHE A 13 5.55 2.92 10.07
CA PHE A 13 5.04 1.61 10.48
C PHE A 13 5.99 0.91 11.45
N ILE A 14 7.29 0.91 11.16
CA ILE A 14 8.31 0.32 12.04
C ILE A 14 8.37 1.05 13.38
N VAL A 15 8.26 2.39 13.37
CA VAL A 15 8.36 3.22 14.60
C VAL A 15 7.09 3.14 15.44
N SER A 16 5.91 3.15 14.82
CA SER A 16 4.61 3.24 15.54
C SER A 16 4.03 1.88 15.90
N GLY A 17 4.52 0.80 15.30
CA GLY A 17 3.97 -0.54 15.47
C GLY A 17 2.69 -0.78 14.69
N THR A 18 2.24 -2.04 14.69
CA THR A 18 1.13 -2.54 13.86
C THR A 18 -0.23 -2.06 14.37
N GLU A 19 -0.41 -2.04 15.70
CA GLU A 19 -1.68 -1.66 16.34
C GLU A 19 -2.02 -0.18 16.11
N TRP A 20 -1.03 0.72 16.23
CA TRP A 20 -1.25 2.14 15.97
C TRP A 20 -1.69 2.42 14.53
N VAL A 21 -1.09 1.70 13.57
CA VAL A 21 -1.42 1.84 12.15
C VAL A 21 -2.82 1.30 11.85
N GLU A 22 -3.21 0.16 12.40
CA GLU A 22 -4.56 -0.37 12.18
C GLU A 22 -5.65 0.49 12.84
N GLU A 23 -5.35 1.09 13.99
CA GLU A 23 -6.29 1.95 14.71
C GLU A 23 -6.46 3.33 14.04
N HIS A 24 -5.38 3.92 13.52
CA HIS A 24 -5.42 5.26 12.93
C HIS A 24 -5.63 5.28 11.41
N LEU A 25 -5.22 4.24 10.69
CA LEU A 25 -5.33 4.16 9.23
C LEU A 25 -6.38 3.11 8.84
N ARG A 26 -7.66 3.54 8.79
CA ARG A 26 -8.78 2.82 8.15
C ARG A 26 -8.62 2.77 6.63
N ILE A 27 -7.50 2.24 6.16
CA ILE A 27 -7.19 2.14 4.74
C ILE A 27 -7.58 0.75 4.29
N TYR A 28 -8.31 0.67 3.18
CA TYR A 28 -8.60 -0.57 2.48
C TYR A 28 -7.59 -0.70 1.34
N PRO A 29 -6.41 -1.33 1.53
CA PRO A 29 -5.31 -1.25 0.57
C PRO A 29 -5.72 -1.81 -0.80
N ARG A 30 -6.59 -2.83 -0.78
CA ARG A 30 -7.19 -3.45 -1.96
C ARG A 30 -8.04 -2.47 -2.79
N ARG A 31 -8.74 -1.52 -2.16
CA ARG A 31 -9.51 -0.48 -2.86
C ARG A 31 -8.60 0.57 -3.48
N TRP A 32 -7.53 0.96 -2.80
CA TRP A 32 -6.52 1.89 -3.32
C TRP A 32 -5.82 1.35 -4.56
N ILE A 33 -5.45 0.06 -4.54
CA ILE A 33 -4.92 -0.66 -5.69
C ILE A 33 -5.90 -0.62 -6.86
N ALA A 34 -7.16 -1.01 -6.62
CA ALA A 34 -8.19 -1.06 -7.65
C ALA A 34 -8.46 0.32 -8.28
N ILE A 35 -8.63 1.37 -7.45
CA ILE A 35 -8.85 2.74 -7.91
C ILE A 35 -7.64 3.25 -8.68
N GLY A 36 -6.42 3.00 -8.20
CA GLY A 36 -5.19 3.39 -8.87
C GLY A 36 -5.05 2.78 -10.27
N LEU A 37 -5.32 1.47 -10.40
CA LEU A 37 -5.37 0.78 -11.69
C LEU A 37 -6.46 1.34 -12.60
N LEU A 38 -7.68 1.51 -12.08
CA LEU A 38 -8.79 2.05 -12.87
C LEU A 38 -8.49 3.45 -13.38
N LEU A 39 -7.87 4.31 -12.56
CA LEU A 39 -7.48 5.66 -12.95
C LEU A 39 -6.39 5.65 -14.03
N ALA A 40 -5.37 4.80 -13.88
CA ALA A 40 -4.32 4.65 -14.89
C ALA A 40 -4.87 4.13 -16.23
N LEU A 41 -5.74 3.12 -16.18
CA LEU A 41 -6.41 2.56 -17.37
C LEU A 41 -7.37 3.56 -18.00
N ALA A 42 -8.15 4.30 -17.22
CA ALA A 42 -9.05 5.34 -17.72
C ALA A 42 -8.27 6.48 -18.38
N THR A 43 -7.11 6.84 -17.85
CA THR A 43 -6.26 7.89 -18.43
C THR A 43 -5.69 7.46 -19.79
N GLY A 44 -5.12 6.25 -19.86
CA GLY A 44 -4.59 5.72 -21.12
C GLY A 44 -5.69 5.39 -22.13
N GLY A 45 -6.82 4.85 -21.67
CA GLY A 45 -8.00 4.57 -22.48
C GLY A 45 -8.69 5.83 -23.00
N GLY A 46 -8.70 6.91 -22.22
CA GLY A 46 -9.19 8.21 -22.64
C GLY A 46 -8.45 8.75 -23.87
N ALA A 47 -7.13 8.57 -23.93
CA ALA A 47 -6.34 8.92 -25.12
C ALA A 47 -6.75 8.11 -26.35
N VAL A 48 -6.99 6.80 -26.18
CA VAL A 48 -7.43 5.89 -27.26
C VAL A 48 -8.82 6.26 -27.77
N VAL A 49 -9.77 6.57 -26.87
CA VAL A 49 -11.12 7.01 -27.24
C VAL A 49 -11.10 8.33 -28.02
N LEU A 50 -10.13 9.20 -27.73
CA LEU A 50 -9.91 10.45 -28.46
C LEU A 50 -9.13 10.26 -29.79
N GLY A 51 -8.82 9.02 -30.18
CA GLY A 51 -8.15 8.69 -31.44
C GLY A 51 -6.62 8.81 -31.41
N TYR A 52 -6.04 9.04 -30.22
CA TYR A 52 -4.59 9.09 -30.04
C TYR A 52 -4.03 7.73 -29.60
N PRO A 53 -2.73 7.46 -29.83
CA PRO A 53 -2.07 6.28 -29.28
C PRO A 53 -2.23 6.19 -27.75
N PHE A 54 -2.24 4.97 -27.20
CA PHE A 54 -2.32 4.74 -25.76
C PHE A 54 -1.24 5.51 -24.99
N LEU A 55 -1.61 6.13 -23.87
CA LEU A 55 -0.76 7.01 -23.04
C LEU A 55 -0.26 8.30 -23.73
N THR A 56 -0.88 8.73 -24.82
CA THR A 56 -0.62 10.07 -25.37
C THR A 56 -1.08 11.13 -24.37
N THR A 57 -0.18 12.03 -24.00
CA THR A 57 -0.44 13.10 -23.03
C THR A 57 -1.02 14.32 -23.74
N HIS A 58 -2.19 14.78 -23.31
CA HIS A 58 -2.79 16.04 -23.78
C HIS A 58 -2.83 17.02 -22.62
N THR A 59 -2.41 18.27 -22.86
CA THR A 59 -2.52 19.35 -21.88
C THR A 59 -3.89 20.01 -22.01
N ALA A 60 -4.72 19.94 -20.97
CA ALA A 60 -5.91 20.76 -20.89
C ALA A 60 -5.50 22.18 -20.48
N HIS A 61 -5.89 23.17 -21.27
CA HIS A 61 -5.71 24.59 -20.96
C HIS A 61 -6.84 25.03 -20.04
N LEU A 62 -6.59 25.06 -18.74
CA LEU A 62 -7.53 25.51 -17.73
C LEU A 62 -7.18 26.94 -17.34
N HIS A 63 -7.96 27.90 -17.82
CA HIS A 63 -7.87 29.28 -17.34
C HIS A 63 -8.50 29.36 -15.94
N LEU A 64 -7.68 29.57 -14.91
CA LEU A 64 -8.16 29.93 -13.57
C LEU A 64 -8.08 31.46 -13.39
N PRO A 65 -9.14 32.11 -12.89
CA PRO A 65 -9.22 33.57 -12.79
C PRO A 65 -8.23 34.22 -11.81
N VAL A 66 -7.57 33.43 -10.95
CA VAL A 66 -6.58 33.93 -9.97
C VAL A 66 -5.13 33.50 -10.28
N LEU A 67 -4.94 32.40 -11.02
CA LEU A 67 -3.63 31.76 -11.26
C LEU A 67 -3.13 31.85 -12.71
N GLY A 68 -3.96 32.31 -13.65
CA GLY A 68 -3.63 32.36 -15.09
C GLY A 68 -3.91 31.05 -15.83
N GLU A 69 -3.21 30.81 -16.93
CA GLU A 69 -3.27 29.60 -17.76
C GLU A 69 -2.60 28.41 -17.05
N VAL A 70 -3.40 27.50 -16.49
CA VAL A 70 -2.90 26.27 -15.87
C VAL A 70 -2.95 25.15 -16.90
N HIS A 71 -1.77 24.63 -17.23
CA HIS A 71 -1.63 23.44 -18.05
C HIS A 71 -1.83 22.24 -17.13
N VAL A 72 -2.92 21.49 -17.33
CA VAL A 72 -3.15 20.22 -16.61
C VAL A 72 -2.94 19.08 -17.62
N PRO A 73 -1.73 18.48 -17.66
CA PRO A 73 -1.49 17.29 -18.45
C PRO A 73 -2.37 16.13 -17.98
N SER A 74 -2.96 15.39 -18.93
CA SER A 74 -3.64 14.13 -18.61
C SER A 74 -2.70 13.12 -17.93
N ALA A 75 -1.39 13.22 -18.16
CA ALA A 75 -0.36 12.41 -17.49
C ALA A 75 -0.38 12.54 -15.96
N LEU A 76 -0.83 13.68 -15.41
CA LEU A 76 -0.93 13.83 -13.96
C LEU A 76 -1.92 12.83 -13.34
N PHE A 77 -3.03 12.54 -14.03
CA PHE A 77 -4.00 11.54 -13.56
C PHE A 77 -3.42 10.13 -13.60
N PHE A 78 -2.59 9.83 -14.61
CA PHE A 78 -1.85 8.57 -14.67
C PHE A 78 -0.87 8.46 -13.49
N ASP A 79 -0.10 9.51 -13.21
CA ASP A 79 0.84 9.54 -12.08
C ASP A 79 0.12 9.38 -10.73
N MET A 80 -1.04 10.01 -10.55
CA MET A 80 -1.90 9.83 -9.37
C MET A 80 -2.39 8.39 -9.24
N GLY A 81 -2.75 7.74 -10.36
CA GLY A 81 -3.16 6.34 -10.39
C GLY A 81 -2.04 5.40 -9.97
N VAL A 82 -0.85 5.56 -10.55
CA VAL A 82 0.34 4.78 -10.20
C VAL A 82 0.75 5.03 -8.74
N PHE A 83 0.69 6.27 -8.28
CA PHE A 83 0.98 6.63 -6.89
C PHE A 83 0.04 5.92 -5.90
N ALA A 84 -1.27 5.99 -6.12
CA ALA A 84 -2.26 5.32 -5.27
C ALA A 84 -2.08 3.79 -5.28
N LEU A 85 -1.78 3.22 -6.45
CA LEU A 85 -1.48 1.80 -6.61
C LEU A 85 -0.28 1.37 -5.77
N VAL A 86 0.85 2.06 -5.91
CA VAL A 86 2.10 1.73 -5.20
C VAL A 86 1.90 1.81 -3.69
N LEU A 87 1.26 2.88 -3.21
CA LEU A 87 0.96 3.04 -1.78
C LEU A 87 0.06 1.94 -1.24
N GLY A 88 -1.02 1.62 -1.98
CA GLY A 88 -1.92 0.53 -1.61
C GLY A 88 -1.21 -0.83 -1.57
N ALA A 89 -0.33 -1.11 -2.53
CA ALA A 89 0.45 -2.34 -2.58
C ALA A 89 1.44 -2.45 -1.41
N THR A 90 2.20 -1.39 -1.13
CA THR A 90 3.14 -1.41 0.01
C THR A 90 2.42 -1.59 1.33
N MET A 91 1.30 -0.90 1.55
CA MET A 91 0.53 -1.05 2.78
C MET A 91 -0.06 -2.46 2.91
N LEU A 92 -0.57 -3.05 1.83
CA LEU A 92 -1.05 -4.43 1.83
C LEU A 92 0.05 -5.41 2.25
N ILE A 93 1.25 -5.24 1.71
CA ILE A 93 2.42 -6.07 2.03
C ILE A 93 2.81 -5.90 3.51
N LEU A 94 2.90 -4.66 4.00
CA LEU A 94 3.25 -4.38 5.39
C LEU A 94 2.26 -5.01 6.37
N THR A 95 0.95 -4.83 6.15
CA THR A 95 -0.08 -5.42 7.00
C THR A 95 -0.08 -6.95 6.94
N ALA A 96 0.17 -7.55 5.76
CA ALA A 96 0.28 -9.00 5.64
C ALA A 96 1.49 -9.55 6.43
N LEU A 97 2.65 -8.92 6.28
CA LEU A 97 3.88 -9.31 6.99
C LEU A 97 3.75 -9.12 8.50
N ALA A 98 3.14 -8.03 8.94
CA ALA A 98 2.86 -7.78 10.35
C ALA A 98 2.01 -8.88 11.00
N HIS A 99 0.89 -9.24 10.38
CA HIS A 99 0.05 -10.34 10.86
C HIS A 99 0.79 -11.68 10.86
N GLN A 100 1.60 -11.95 9.83
CA GLN A 100 2.40 -13.17 9.78
C GLN A 100 3.47 -13.21 10.87
N SER A 101 4.14 -12.09 11.15
CA SER A 101 5.16 -11.95 12.18
C SER A 101 4.58 -12.21 13.57
N VAL A 102 3.48 -11.53 13.94
CA VAL A 102 2.81 -11.72 15.25
C VAL A 102 2.38 -13.18 15.45
N ARG A 103 1.79 -13.79 14.42
CA ARG A 103 1.37 -15.19 14.48
C ARG A 103 2.55 -16.15 14.62
N SER A 104 3.67 -15.88 13.96
CA SER A 104 4.88 -16.73 14.08
C SER A 104 5.48 -16.71 15.49
N HIS A 105 5.48 -15.56 16.17
CA HIS A 105 5.98 -15.46 17.54
C HIS A 105 5.16 -16.30 18.52
N ARG A 106 3.82 -16.22 18.43
CA ARG A 106 2.92 -17.02 19.29
C ARG A 106 3.13 -18.53 19.13
N TRP A 107 3.33 -19.01 17.91
CA TRP A 107 3.61 -20.43 17.68
C TRP A 107 4.97 -20.86 18.25
N ALA A 108 5.97 -19.99 18.26
CA ALA A 108 7.27 -20.31 18.87
C ALA A 108 7.15 -20.45 20.40
N ASP A 109 6.40 -19.56 21.04
CA ASP A 109 6.15 -19.61 22.49
C ASP A 109 5.39 -20.90 22.90
N GLU A 110 4.33 -21.24 22.17
CA GLU A 110 3.56 -22.48 22.41
C GLU A 110 4.42 -23.75 22.25
N GLN A 111 5.37 -23.77 21.31
CA GLN A 111 6.29 -24.89 21.15
C GLN A 111 7.29 -24.99 22.30
N ALA A 112 7.83 -23.85 22.75
CA ALA A 112 8.74 -23.80 23.89
C ALA A 112 8.06 -24.30 25.18
N GLU A 113 6.81 -23.92 25.40
CA GLU A 113 6.02 -24.38 26.56
C GLU A 113 5.75 -25.89 26.50
N ARG A 114 5.36 -26.42 25.32
CA ARG A 114 5.17 -27.87 25.12
C ARG A 114 6.48 -28.65 25.29
N GLU A 115 7.62 -28.10 24.88
CA GLU A 115 8.92 -28.72 25.12
C GLU A 115 9.30 -28.72 26.59
N ALA A 116 9.02 -27.62 27.32
CA ALA A 116 9.25 -27.54 28.75
C ALA A 116 8.40 -28.55 29.52
N GLU A 117 7.12 -28.68 29.18
CA GLU A 117 6.19 -29.66 29.78
C GLU A 117 6.64 -31.10 29.52
N LYS A 118 7.05 -31.42 28.28
CA LYS A 118 7.61 -32.73 27.94
C LYS A 118 8.88 -33.04 28.72
N ARG A 119 9.77 -32.06 28.93
CA ARG A 119 10.99 -32.22 29.73
C ARG A 119 10.67 -32.44 31.20
N ALA A 120 9.70 -31.72 31.75
CA ALA A 120 9.24 -31.91 33.12
C ALA A 120 8.66 -33.32 33.34
N ALA A 121 7.77 -33.76 32.44
CA ALA A 121 7.17 -35.10 32.50
C ALA A 121 8.21 -36.24 32.32
N ALA A 122 9.24 -36.04 31.50
CA ALA A 122 10.32 -37.01 31.33
C ALA A 122 11.27 -37.08 32.54
N GLY A 123 11.47 -35.97 33.24
CA GLY A 123 12.28 -35.91 34.46
C GLY A 123 11.60 -36.51 35.68
N GLU A 124 10.27 -36.49 35.74
CA GLU A 124 9.48 -37.08 36.84
C GLU A 124 9.30 -38.61 36.70
N ALA A 125 9.56 -39.16 35.52
CA ALA A 125 9.48 -40.59 35.21
C ALA A 125 10.81 -41.36 35.40
N ALA A 126 11.89 -40.69 35.81
CA ALA A 126 13.24 -41.23 36.00
C ALA A 126 13.62 -41.29 37.48
#